data_AF-A0A923XVQ0-F1
#
_entry.id   AF-A0A923XVQ0-F1
#
_cell.length_a   1.000
_cell.length_b   1.000
_cell.length_c   1.000
_cell.angle_alpha   90.00
_cell.angle_beta   90.00
_cell.angle_gamma   90.00
#
_symmetry.space_group_name_H-M   'P 1'
#
loop_
_entity.id
_entity.type
_entity.pdbx_description
1 polymer ?
#
loop_
_entity_poly.entity_id
_entity_poly.type
_entity_poly.pdbx_seq_one_letter_code
_entity_poly.pdbx_strand_id
1 'polypeptide(L)'
;MRKYILDFIFDEFTGQSKIVLDFNDDSMSILEINQAVMEGEIREEITMLAGKMFGEAIEQSIRNGKIELICLDNHPEEREGAKAILQSRLEDVSNNKLENLI
;
A
#
# COMPACT_ATOMS: atom_id res chain seq x y z
N MET A 1 -11.58 10.77 -2.60
CA MET A 1 -11.05 10.19 -3.87
C MET A 1 -10.21 8.98 -3.49
N ARG A 2 -10.29 7.84 -4.19
CA ARG A 2 -9.47 6.67 -3.85
C ARG A 2 -8.03 6.86 -4.30
N LYS A 3 -7.09 6.79 -3.36
CA LYS A 3 -5.63 6.82 -3.61
C LYS A 3 -5.03 5.54 -3.04
N TYR A 4 -4.41 4.75 -3.92
CA TYR A 4 -3.61 3.58 -3.55
C TYR A 4 -2.14 3.94 -3.72
N ILE A 5 -1.34 3.72 -2.68
CA ILE A 5 0.11 3.78 -2.79
C ILE A 5 0.63 2.39 -2.43
N LEU A 6 1.26 1.75 -3.41
CA LEU A 6 1.91 0.46 -3.22
C LEU A 6 3.41 0.66 -3.18
N ASP A 7 4.06 -0.04 -2.27
CA ASP A 7 5.52 -0.15 -2.24
C ASP A 7 5.93 -1.63 -2.20
N PHE A 8 7.09 -1.92 -2.78
CA PHE A 8 7.67 -3.26 -2.80
C PHE A 8 8.89 -3.28 -1.88
N ILE A 9 8.83 -4.11 -0.84
CA ILE A 9 9.90 -4.23 0.13
C ILE A 9 10.54 -5.60 -0.02
N PHE A 10 11.87 -5.59 -0.16
CA PHE A 10 12.72 -6.78 -0.09
C PHE A 10 13.55 -6.73 1.18
N ASP A 11 13.42 -7.74 2.02
CA ASP A 11 14.27 -7.94 3.19
C ASP A 11 15.49 -8.78 2.79
N GLU A 12 16.66 -8.15 2.76
CA GLU A 12 17.91 -8.80 2.39
C GLU A 12 18.36 -9.85 3.43
N PHE A 13 17.95 -9.74 4.69
CA PHE A 13 18.32 -10.67 5.75
C PHE A 13 17.51 -11.96 5.68
N THR A 14 16.20 -11.84 5.44
CA THR A 14 15.29 -13.01 5.35
C THR A 14 15.11 -13.52 3.93
N GLY A 15 15.47 -12.72 2.92
CA GLY A 15 15.21 -12.99 1.50
C GLY A 15 13.73 -12.88 1.12
N GLN A 16 12.88 -12.35 2.01
CA GLN A 16 11.44 -12.27 1.80
C GLN A 16 11.05 -10.97 1.10
N SER A 17 10.02 -11.05 0.26
CA SER A 17 9.43 -9.91 -0.44
C SER A 17 8.00 -9.72 0.01
N LYS A 18 7.61 -8.46 0.21
CA LYS A 18 6.25 -8.07 0.56
C LYS A 18 5.83 -6.82 -0.21
N ILE A 19 4.55 -6.73 -0.52
CA ILE A 19 3.91 -5.51 -1.01
C ILE A 19 3.23 -4.86 0.18
N VAL A 20 3.55 -3.60 0.43
CA VAL A 20 2.84 -2.79 1.42
C VAL A 20 1.89 -1.82 0.71
N LEU A 21 0.72 -1.61 1.31
CA LEU A 21 -0.32 -0.73 0.82
C LEU A 21 -0.64 0.35 1.85
N ASP A 22 -0.58 1.60 1.42
CA ASP A 22 -1.26 2.72 2.06
C ASP A 22 -2.50 3.04 1.21
N PHE A 23 -3.69 2.83 1.80
CA PHE A 23 -4.95 3.13 1.13
C PHE A 23 -5.56 4.37 1.78
N ASN A 24 -5.92 5.34 0.95
CA ASN A 24 -6.61 6.53 1.41
C ASN A 24 -7.89 6.72 0.58
N ASP A 25 -9.03 6.69 1.25
CA ASP A 25 -10.33 7.02 0.67
C ASP A 25 -11.11 7.87 1.66
N ASP A 26 -11.27 9.15 1.34
CA ASP A 26 -12.02 10.11 2.17
C ASP A 26 -13.49 9.70 2.41
N SER A 27 -14.00 8.72 1.66
CA SER A 27 -15.35 8.19 1.80
C SER A 27 -15.45 6.91 2.65
N MET A 28 -14.32 6.32 3.07
CA MET A 28 -14.29 5.10 3.88
C MET A 28 -13.50 5.30 5.18
N SER A 29 -13.99 4.74 6.27
CA SER A 29 -13.24 4.64 7.52
C SER A 29 -12.15 3.57 7.43
N ILE A 30 -11.10 3.71 8.24
CA ILE A 30 -10.00 2.73 8.35
C ILE A 30 -10.52 1.30 8.58
N LEU A 31 -11.61 1.15 9.33
CA LEU A 31 -12.22 -0.16 9.59
C LEU A 31 -12.80 -0.80 8.31
N GLU A 32 -13.49 0.00 7.50
CA GLU A 32 -14.10 -0.45 6.23
C GLU A 32 -13.03 -0.79 5.19
N ILE A 33 -11.93 -0.04 5.20
CA ILE A 33 -10.73 -0.31 4.40
C ILE A 33 -10.15 -1.67 4.75
N ASN A 34 -9.93 -1.89 6.04
CA ASN A 34 -9.37 -3.15 6.53
C ASN A 34 -10.28 -4.34 6.24
N GLN A 35 -11.60 -4.19 6.41
CA GLN A 35 -12.56 -5.22 6.02
C GLN A 35 -12.54 -5.50 4.53
N ALA A 36 -12.54 -4.48 3.68
CA ALA A 36 -12.59 -4.68 2.24
C ALA A 36 -11.29 -5.30 1.67
N VAL A 37 -10.13 -5.01 2.28
CA VAL A 37 -8.86 -5.71 1.98
C VAL A 37 -8.92 -7.18 2.39
N MET A 38 -9.58 -7.51 3.51
CA MET A 38 -9.74 -8.89 3.98
C MET A 38 -10.83 -9.68 3.22
N GLU A 39 -11.94 -9.03 2.87
CA GLU A 39 -13.15 -9.65 2.30
C GLU A 39 -13.06 -9.88 0.77
N GLY A 40 -12.00 -9.37 0.12
CA GLY A 40 -11.49 -9.92 -1.13
C GLY A 40 -11.70 -9.06 -2.38
N GLU A 41 -12.71 -8.19 -2.42
CA GLU A 41 -12.93 -7.32 -3.59
C GLU A 41 -11.77 -6.35 -3.82
N ILE A 42 -11.32 -5.67 -2.75
CA ILE A 42 -10.18 -4.74 -2.85
C ILE A 42 -8.87 -5.52 -3.02
N ARG A 43 -8.76 -6.73 -2.49
CA ARG A 43 -7.56 -7.57 -2.62
C ARG A 43 -7.24 -7.89 -4.09
N GLU A 44 -8.23 -8.27 -4.88
CA GLU A 44 -8.02 -8.57 -6.30
C GLU A 44 -7.63 -7.30 -7.09
N GLU A 45 -8.29 -6.17 -6.80
CA GLU A 45 -7.94 -4.87 -7.40
C GLU A 45 -6.47 -4.50 -7.11
N ILE A 46 -6.04 -4.59 -5.85
CA ILE A 46 -4.66 -4.30 -5.44
C ILE A 46 -3.69 -5.28 -6.09
N THR A 47 -4.05 -6.56 -6.17
CA THR A 47 -3.20 -7.60 -6.77
C THR A 47 -2.96 -7.30 -8.26
N MET A 48 -4.02 -6.95 -9.00
CA MET A 48 -3.90 -6.51 -10.39
C MET A 48 -3.08 -5.21 -10.51
N LEU A 49 -3.25 -4.26 -9.60
CA LEU A 49 -2.49 -3.01 -9.61
C LEU A 49 -0.99 -3.26 -9.36
N ALA A 50 -0.66 -4.11 -8.40
CA ALA A 50 0.71 -4.57 -8.14
C ALA A 50 1.30 -5.23 -9.39
N GLY A 51 0.52 -6.06 -10.09
CA GLY A 51 0.90 -6.65 -11.38
C GLY A 51 1.23 -5.62 -12.44
N LYS A 52 0.41 -4.57 -12.57
CA LYS A 52 0.65 -3.46 -13.51
C LYS A 52 1.89 -2.64 -13.15
N MET A 53 2.16 -2.44 -11.86
CA MET A 53 3.28 -1.60 -11.39
C MET A 53 4.62 -2.33 -11.37
N PHE A 54 4.63 -3.59 -10.92
CA PHE A 54 5.85 -4.35 -10.64
C PHE A 54 6.02 -5.58 -11.54
N GLY A 55 5.03 -5.89 -12.38
CA GLY A 55 5.05 -6.96 -13.37
C GLY A 55 4.14 -8.14 -13.03
N GLU A 56 3.68 -8.86 -14.06
CA GLU A 56 2.75 -10.00 -13.94
C GLU A 56 3.28 -11.12 -13.02
N ALA A 57 4.61 -11.30 -12.94
CA ALA A 57 5.23 -12.27 -12.04
C ALA A 57 4.95 -11.96 -10.56
N ILE A 58 4.84 -10.68 -10.21
CA ILE A 58 4.49 -10.24 -8.86
C ILE A 58 3.03 -10.52 -8.58
N GLU A 59 2.13 -10.22 -9.53
CA GLU A 59 0.70 -10.56 -9.43
C GLU A 59 0.51 -12.05 -9.10
N GLN A 60 1.11 -12.93 -9.90
CA GLN A 60 1.03 -14.37 -9.69
C GLN A 60 1.65 -14.80 -8.36
N SER A 61 2.73 -14.15 -7.94
CA SER A 61 3.37 -14.45 -6.65
C SER A 61 2.49 -14.04 -5.46
N ILE A 62 1.71 -12.96 -5.57
CA ILE A 62 0.72 -12.54 -4.55
C ILE A 62 -0.44 -13.53 -4.51
N ARG A 63 -1.01 -13.89 -5.68
CA ARG A 63 -2.12 -14.86 -5.78
C ARG A 63 -1.75 -16.21 -5.17
N ASN A 64 -0.52 -16.65 -5.39
CA ASN A 64 -0.01 -17.92 -4.88
C ASN A 64 0.51 -17.85 -3.44
N GLY A 65 0.38 -16.70 -2.77
CA GLY A 65 0.80 -16.50 -1.38
C GLY A 65 2.32 -16.49 -1.15
N LYS A 66 3.12 -16.35 -2.21
CA LYS A 66 4.59 -16.26 -2.14
C LYS A 66 5.06 -14.85 -1.74
N ILE A 67 4.33 -13.83 -2.15
CA ILE A 67 4.53 -12.43 -1.74
C ILE A 67 3.32 -12.04 -0.91
N GLU A 68 3.58 -11.55 0.30
CA GLU A 68 2.52 -11.07 1.18
C GLU A 68 2.06 -9.67 0.77
N LEU A 69 0.76 -9.42 0.91
CA LEU A 69 0.15 -8.10 0.74
C LEU A 69 -0.24 -7.58 2.12
N ILE A 70 0.42 -6.50 2.55
CA ILE A 70 0.30 -5.95 3.90
C ILE A 70 -0.34 -4.56 3.82
N CYS A 71 -1.44 -4.36 4.55
CA CYS A 71 -2.03 -3.04 4.72
C CYS A 71 -1.39 -2.32 5.92
N LEU A 72 -0.82 -1.14 5.69
CA LEU A 72 -0.11 -0.39 6.74
C LEU A 72 -1.04 0.16 7.84
N ASP A 73 -2.35 0.23 7.58
CA ASP A 73 -3.31 0.59 8.62
C ASP A 73 -3.46 -0.52 9.67
N ASN A 74 -3.20 -1.77 9.31
CA ASN A 74 -3.13 -2.92 10.22
C ASN A 74 -1.72 -3.19 10.74
N HIS A 75 -0.70 -2.83 9.95
CA HIS A 75 0.72 -3.07 10.25
C HIS A 75 1.53 -1.76 10.19
N PRO A 76 1.29 -0.82 11.12
CA PRO A 76 1.98 0.46 11.12
C PRO A 76 3.51 0.31 11.29
N GLU A 77 3.97 -0.78 11.88
CA GLU A 77 5.39 -1.12 12.05
C GLU A 77 6.14 -1.26 10.72
N GLU A 78 5.45 -1.62 9.63
CA GLU A 78 6.04 -1.79 8.30
C GLU A 78 6.26 -0.45 7.57
N ARG A 79 5.73 0.65 8.13
CA ARG A 79 5.75 1.97 7.49
C ARG A 79 7.15 2.57 7.36
N GLU A 80 8.05 2.28 8.29
CA GLU A 80 9.43 2.78 8.22
C GLU A 80 10.20 2.23 7.00
N GLY A 81 9.87 1.01 6.56
CA GLY A 81 10.45 0.39 5.37
C GLY A 81 9.83 0.89 4.06
N ALA A 82 8.65 1.52 4.12
CA ALA A 82 7.84 1.88 2.96
C ALA A 82 8.22 3.26 2.39
N LYS A 83 9.28 3.32 1.60
CA LYS A 83 9.88 4.56 1.09
C LYS A 83 8.93 5.39 0.21
N ALA A 84 8.24 4.79 -0.75
CA ALA A 84 7.32 5.50 -1.65
C ALA A 84 6.14 6.10 -0.88
N ILE A 85 5.65 5.37 0.12
CA ILE A 85 4.57 5.80 1.01
C ILE A 85 5.03 6.98 1.89
N LEU A 86 6.22 6.88 2.50
CA LEU A 86 6.81 7.98 3.27
C LEU A 86 6.99 9.24 2.42
N GLN A 87 7.49 9.09 1.19
CA GLN A 87 7.67 10.20 0.26
C GLN A 87 6.35 10.90 -0.07
N SER A 88 5.30 10.15 -0.40
CA SER A 88 3.99 10.75 -0.67
C SER A 88 3.42 11.51 0.53
N ARG A 89 3.61 11.01 1.76
CA ARG A 89 3.11 11.69 2.97
C ARG A 89 3.85 13.00 3.23
N LEU A 90 5.14 13.06 2.95
CA LEU A 90 5.93 14.30 3.05
C LEU A 90 5.47 15.34 2.03
N GLU A 91 5.13 14.92 0.82
CA GLU A 91 4.57 15.78 -0.24
C GLU A 91 3.19 16.32 0.18
N ASP A 92 2.31 15.46 0.69
CA ASP A 92 0.98 15.86 1.16
C ASP A 92 1.07 16.88 2.33
N VAL A 93 2.01 16.72 3.27
CA VAL A 93 2.25 17.70 4.34
C VAL A 93 2.80 19.02 3.80
N SER A 94 3.66 18.97 2.79
CA SER A 94 4.27 20.16 2.19
C SER A 94 3.21 20.97 1.43
N ASN A 95 2.33 20.31 0.69
CA ASN A 95 1.21 20.92 -0.01
C ASN A 95 0.20 21.55 0.97
N ASN A 96 -0.17 20.84 2.05
CA ASN A 96 -1.05 21.38 3.08
C ASN A 96 -0.48 22.63 3.78
N LYS A 97 0.85 22.69 3.99
CA LYS A 97 1.48 23.92 4.51
C LYS A 97 1.36 25.08 3.55
N LEU A 98 1.51 24.85 2.24
CA LEU A 98 1.37 25.89 1.22
C LEU A 98 -0.07 26.39 1.13
N GLU A 99 -1.07 25.51 1.22
CA GLU A 99 -2.50 25.90 1.19
C GLU A 99 -2.92 26.75 2.40
N ASN A 100 -2.32 26.54 3.57
CA ASN A 100 -2.61 27.34 4.77
C ASN A 100 -1.87 28.70 4.82
N LEU A 101 -1.06 29.01 3.81
CA LEU A 101 -0.25 30.22 3.70
C LEU A 101 -0.75 31.19 2.62
N ILE A 102 -1.76 30.81 1.85
CA ILE A 102 -2.40 31.59 0.77
C ILE A 102 -3.78 32.04 1.24
#